data_AF-Q4RDF5-F1
#
_entry.id   AF-Q4RDF5-F1
#
_cell.length_a   1.000
_cell.length_b   1.000
_cell.length_c   1.000
_cell.angle_alpha   90.00
_cell.angle_beta   90.00
_cell.angle_gamma   90.00
#
_symmetry.space_group_name_H-M   'P 1'
#
loop_
_entity.id
_entity.type
_entity.pdbx_description
1 polymer ?
#
loop_
_entity_poly.entity_id
_entity_poly.type
_entity_poly.pdbx_seq_one_letter_code
_entity_poly.pdbx_strand_id
1 'polypeptide(L)'
;NGKLDKLKSQRRASGLRPEKVSHQFQLTMLQVSGSGDNMVECQLETHSNKMVTFKFDIEGDAPEDIADYMVEEDFVLDVEKEKFVEELQAIVKKAQENLQTHS
;
A
#
# COMPACT_ATOMS: atom_id res chain seq x y z
N ASN A 1 -3.31 -35.95 -20.61
CA ASN A 1 -4.55 -35.26 -20.23
C ASN A 1 -4.47 -34.87 -18.76
N GLY A 2 -4.47 -33.58 -18.43
CA GLY A 2 -4.71 -33.11 -17.05
C GLY A 2 -3.68 -32.16 -16.44
N LYS A 3 -3.63 -30.92 -16.96
CA LYS A 3 -3.42 -29.63 -16.28
C LYS A 3 -2.12 -29.37 -15.50
N LEU A 4 -1.24 -28.65 -16.19
CA LEU A 4 -0.37 -27.59 -15.69
C LEU A 4 -1.21 -26.49 -15.04
N ASP A 5 -0.91 -26.14 -13.78
CA ASP A 5 -1.07 -24.77 -13.25
C ASP A 5 -0.08 -24.61 -12.07
N LYS A 6 1.19 -24.45 -12.43
CA LYS A 6 2.22 -23.90 -11.55
C LYS A 6 2.19 -22.39 -11.74
N LEU A 7 1.51 -21.66 -10.85
CA LEU A 7 1.94 -20.30 -10.54
C LEU A 7 2.44 -20.28 -9.10
N LYS A 8 3.72 -20.61 -8.98
CA LYS A 8 4.51 -20.26 -7.81
C LYS A 8 4.52 -18.74 -7.74
N SER A 9 3.80 -18.13 -6.80
CA SER A 9 4.07 -16.75 -6.37
C SER A 9 5.46 -16.74 -5.75
N GLN A 10 6.44 -16.53 -6.61
CA GLN A 10 7.84 -16.44 -6.26
C GLN A 10 8.13 -14.99 -5.86
N ARG A 11 8.68 -14.87 -4.66
CA ARG A 11 9.64 -13.85 -4.22
C ARG A 11 9.12 -12.46 -3.81
N ARG A 12 9.27 -12.27 -2.50
CA ARG A 12 10.04 -11.21 -1.83
C ARG A 12 9.58 -9.78 -2.12
N ALA A 13 8.78 -9.25 -1.21
CA ALA A 13 9.05 -7.92 -0.69
C ALA A 13 9.65 -8.12 0.71
N SER A 14 10.97 -7.98 0.78
CA SER A 14 11.68 -7.65 2.01
C SER A 14 10.91 -6.53 2.71
N GLY A 15 10.25 -6.85 3.82
CA GLY A 15 9.81 -5.84 4.77
C GLY A 15 11.06 -5.08 5.19
N LEU A 16 11.24 -3.90 4.62
CA LEU A 16 12.05 -2.86 5.24
C LEU A 16 11.40 -2.66 6.60
N ARG A 17 11.96 -3.32 7.63
CA ARG A 17 11.61 -3.03 9.01
C ARG A 17 12.17 -1.63 9.27
N PRO A 18 11.36 -0.59 9.44
CA PRO A 18 11.85 0.70 9.89
C PRO A 18 12.30 0.46 11.34
N GLU A 19 13.60 0.45 11.53
CA GLU A 19 14.20 0.31 12.85
C GLU A 19 13.88 1.58 13.65
N LYS A 20 12.97 1.44 14.62
CA LYS A 20 12.78 2.28 15.82
C LYS A 20 12.61 3.78 15.57
N VAL A 21 11.38 4.20 15.27
CA VAL A 21 10.85 5.50 15.70
C VAL A 21 9.57 5.22 16.46
N SER A 22 9.53 5.55 17.76
CA SER A 22 8.55 5.01 18.72
C SER A 22 7.09 5.50 18.57
N HIS A 23 6.75 6.16 17.45
CA HIS A 23 5.45 6.78 17.18
C HIS A 23 5.21 6.85 15.67
N GLN A 24 5.32 5.73 14.96
CA GLN A 24 5.25 5.72 13.50
C GLN A 24 4.27 4.68 13.02
N PHE A 25 3.32 5.11 12.19
CA PHE A 25 2.46 4.22 11.43
C PHE A 25 3.29 3.21 10.59
N GLN A 26 2.69 2.07 10.25
CA GLN A 26 3.28 1.11 9.32
C GLN A 26 2.35 0.87 8.14
N LEU A 27 2.78 1.26 6.94
CA LEU A 27 2.02 1.04 5.70
C LEU A 27 2.61 -0.14 4.92
N THR A 28 1.76 -1.10 4.54
CA THR A 28 2.16 -2.31 3.80
C THR A 28 1.24 -2.55 2.62
N MET A 29 1.81 -2.67 1.42
CA MET A 29 1.07 -3.08 0.23
C MET A 29 0.76 -4.59 0.30
N LEU A 30 -0.52 -4.95 0.19
CA LEU A 30 -0.98 -6.35 0.23
C LEU A 30 -1.12 -6.93 -1.18
N GLN A 31 -1.96 -6.30 -2.02
CA GLN A 31 -2.30 -6.81 -3.34
C GLN A 31 -2.43 -5.68 -4.35
N VAL A 32 -2.12 -5.98 -5.62
CA VAL A 32 -2.37 -5.11 -6.76
C VAL A 32 -3.25 -5.86 -7.75
N SER A 33 -4.31 -5.21 -8.25
CA SER A 33 -5.30 -5.81 -9.15
C SER A 33 -5.33 -5.04 -10.47
N GLY A 34 -4.75 -5.61 -11.53
CA GLY A 34 -4.67 -4.99 -12.86
C GLY A 34 -5.83 -5.29 -13.80
N SER A 35 -6.72 -6.21 -13.41
CA SER A 35 -7.83 -6.63 -14.26
C SER A 35 -9.02 -5.70 -14.08
N GLY A 36 -9.01 -4.56 -14.78
CA GLY A 36 -10.18 -3.70 -14.96
C GLY A 36 -10.22 -2.44 -14.11
N ASP A 37 -9.54 -2.41 -12.95
CA ASP A 37 -9.72 -1.34 -11.97
C ASP A 37 -8.41 -0.78 -11.37
N ASN A 38 -7.22 -1.23 -11.82
CA ASN A 38 -5.90 -0.75 -11.36
C ASN A 38 -5.81 -0.45 -9.84
N MET A 39 -6.41 -1.32 -9.02
CA MET A 39 -6.56 -1.09 -7.58
C MET A 39 -5.39 -1.64 -6.79
N VAL A 40 -5.03 -0.94 -5.72
CA VAL A 40 -4.06 -1.39 -4.71
C VAL A 40 -4.75 -1.56 -3.38
N GLU A 41 -4.54 -2.71 -2.73
CA GLU A 41 -4.93 -2.95 -1.35
C GLU A 41 -3.71 -2.73 -0.44
N CYS A 42 -3.89 -1.87 0.57
CA CYS A 42 -2.88 -1.58 1.58
C CYS A 42 -3.42 -1.84 2.98
N GLN A 43 -2.50 -2.19 3.87
CA GLN A 43 -2.72 -2.32 5.30
C GLN A 43 -1.92 -1.25 6.03
N LEU A 44 -2.60 -0.50 6.89
CA LEU A 44 -2.04 0.52 7.76
C LEU A 44 -2.17 0.07 9.21
N GLU A 45 -1.03 -0.06 9.91
CA GLU A 45 -0.99 -0.12 11.36
C GLU A 45 -0.80 1.30 11.90
N THR A 46 -1.76 1.79 12.66
CA THR A 46 -1.78 3.17 13.17
C THR A 46 -0.95 3.32 14.45
N HIS A 47 -0.67 4.56 14.85
CA HIS A 47 -0.03 4.88 16.13
C HIS A 47 -0.78 4.29 17.35
N SER A 48 -2.09 4.06 17.23
CA SER A 48 -2.96 3.48 18.25
C SER A 48 -3.04 1.95 18.19
N ASN A 49 -2.16 1.28 17.42
CA ASN A 49 -2.17 -0.17 17.20
C ASN A 49 -3.49 -0.68 16.58
N LYS A 50 -4.24 0.19 15.91
CA LYS A 50 -5.38 -0.21 15.07
C LYS A 50 -4.85 -0.63 13.70
N MET A 51 -5.42 -1.70 13.16
CA MET A 51 -5.14 -2.19 11.82
C MET A 51 -6.28 -1.78 10.89
N VAL A 52 -5.94 -1.03 9.85
CA VAL A 52 -6.87 -0.55 8.83
C VAL A 52 -6.47 -1.17 7.51
N THR A 53 -7.42 -1.77 6.79
CA THR A 53 -7.20 -2.25 5.42
C THR A 53 -8.04 -1.41 4.48
N PHE A 54 -7.41 -0.82 3.48
CA PHE A 54 -8.06 0.06 2.52
C PHE A 54 -7.61 -0.24 1.09
N LYS A 55 -8.40 0.25 0.13
CA LYS A 55 -8.15 0.10 -1.30
C LYS A 55 -8.29 1.45 -1.96
N PHE A 56 -7.46 1.68 -2.96
CA PHE A 56 -7.50 2.90 -3.77
C PHE A 56 -7.11 2.57 -5.21
N ASP A 57 -7.57 3.39 -6.14
CA ASP A 57 -7.21 3.35 -7.55
C ASP A 57 -5.93 4.16 -7.78
N ILE A 58 -4.95 3.58 -8.48
CA ILE A 58 -3.65 4.22 -8.73
C ILE A 58 -3.78 5.51 -9.56
N GLU A 59 -4.75 5.57 -10.47
CA GLU A 59 -4.96 6.68 -11.41
C GLU A 59 -6.08 7.62 -10.95
N GLY A 60 -7.01 7.12 -10.14
CA GLY A 60 -8.18 7.84 -9.64
C GLY A 60 -7.98 8.54 -8.30
N ASP A 61 -7.15 7.98 -7.42
CA ASP A 61 -6.96 8.52 -6.07
C ASP A 61 -5.55 9.11 -5.90
N ALA A 62 -5.49 10.42 -5.65
CA ALA A 62 -4.22 11.08 -5.38
C ALA A 62 -3.73 10.72 -3.96
N PRO A 63 -2.42 10.49 -3.77
CA PRO A 63 -1.87 10.12 -2.47
C PRO A 63 -2.07 11.23 -1.42
N GLU A 64 -2.13 12.49 -1.84
CA GLU A 64 -2.39 13.65 -0.99
C GLU A 64 -3.82 13.65 -0.44
N ASP A 65 -4.81 13.31 -1.27
CA ASP A 65 -6.22 13.23 -0.87
C ASP A 65 -6.46 12.04 0.06
N ILE A 66 -5.85 10.88 -0.22
CA ILE A 66 -5.91 9.71 0.68
C ILE A 66 -5.29 10.07 2.04
N ALA A 67 -4.17 10.79 2.05
CA ALA A 67 -3.52 11.20 3.29
C ALA A 67 -4.38 12.18 4.09
N ASP A 68 -5.09 13.09 3.44
CA ASP A 68 -6.02 14.00 4.12
C ASP A 68 -7.13 13.22 4.83
N TYR A 69 -7.77 12.28 4.11
CA TYR A 69 -8.80 11.41 4.67
C TYR A 69 -8.28 10.59 5.86
N MET A 70 -7.05 10.07 5.78
CA MET A 70 -6.45 9.27 6.86
C MET A 70 -6.14 10.11 8.11
N VAL A 71 -5.89 11.41 7.96
CA VAL A 71 -5.72 12.35 9.08
C VAL A 71 -7.08 12.75 9.65
N GLU A 72 -8.07 13.03 8.81
CA GLU A 72 -9.44 13.33 9.24
C GLU A 72 -10.04 12.19 10.08
N GLU A 73 -9.77 10.94 9.71
CA GLU A 73 -10.23 9.74 10.41
C GLU A 73 -9.36 9.33 11.62
N ASP A 74 -8.35 10.13 11.99
CA ASP A 74 -7.43 9.87 13.13
C ASP A 74 -6.60 8.56 12.98
N PHE A 75 -6.41 8.07 11.76
CA PHE A 75 -5.55 6.91 11.49
C PHE A 75 -4.08 7.29 11.37
N VAL A 76 -3.81 8.47 10.83
CA VAL A 76 -2.48 9.07 10.66
C VAL A 76 -2.46 10.41 11.38
N LEU A 77 -1.42 10.72 12.14
CA LEU A 77 -1.30 12.04 12.75
C LEU A 77 -0.90 13.08 11.69
N ASP A 78 -1.31 14.34 11.87
CA ASP A 78 -0.93 15.42 10.95
C ASP A 78 0.60 15.53 10.77
N VAL A 79 1.36 15.33 11.86
CA VAL A 79 2.84 15.29 11.85
C VAL A 79 3.43 14.10 11.08
N GLU A 80 2.63 13.08 10.81
CA GLU A 80 2.99 11.89 10.03
C GLU A 80 2.51 11.96 8.58
N LYS A 81 1.64 12.93 8.23
CA LYS A 81 1.00 13.06 6.92
C LYS A 81 2.01 13.09 5.78
N GLU A 82 3.05 13.92 5.88
CA GLU A 82 4.09 14.03 4.85
C GLU A 82 4.74 12.67 4.57
N LYS A 83 5.13 11.96 5.64
CA LYS A 83 5.72 10.62 5.52
C LYS A 83 4.74 9.61 4.94
N PHE A 84 3.46 9.68 5.30
CA PHE A 84 2.43 8.79 4.76
C PHE A 84 2.28 8.97 3.25
N VAL A 85 2.26 10.23 2.78
CA VAL A 85 2.22 10.54 1.34
C VAL A 85 3.45 9.97 0.62
N GLU A 86 4.65 10.14 1.16
CA GLU A 86 5.89 9.60 0.57
C GLU A 86 5.84 8.07 0.44
N GLU A 87 5.44 7.36 1.50
CA GLU A 87 5.34 5.89 1.48
C GLU A 87 4.24 5.42 0.52
N LEU A 88 3.10 6.11 0.49
CA LEU A 88 1.99 5.79 -0.42
C LEU A 88 2.38 6.02 -1.88
N GLN A 89 3.11 7.10 -2.19
CA GLN A 89 3.67 7.35 -3.52
C GLN A 89 4.65 6.24 -3.95
N ALA A 90 5.50 5.77 -3.03
CA ALA A 90 6.40 4.66 -3.30
C ALA A 90 5.62 3.36 -3.62
N ILE A 91 4.51 3.11 -2.91
CA ILE A 91 3.62 1.98 -3.18
C ILE A 91 2.92 2.12 -4.53
N VAL A 92 2.37 3.30 -4.85
CA VAL A 92 1.76 3.60 -6.17
C VAL A 92 2.73 3.28 -7.30
N LYS A 93 3.95 3.83 -7.22
CA LYS A 93 4.99 3.59 -8.23
C LYS A 93 5.32 2.11 -8.37
N LYS A 94 5.51 1.42 -7.23
CA LYS A 94 5.77 -0.02 -7.22
C LYS A 94 4.60 -0.81 -7.83
N ALA A 95 3.37 -0.44 -7.54
CA ALA A 95 2.19 -1.09 -8.08
C ALA A 95 2.10 -0.90 -9.60
N GLN A 96 2.37 0.30 -10.11
CA GLN A 96 2.45 0.56 -11.55
C GLN A 96 3.51 -0.31 -12.25
N GLU A 97 4.69 -0.47 -11.65
CA GLU A 97 5.72 -1.37 -12.17
C GLU A 97 5.23 -2.84 -12.21
N ASN A 98 4.53 -3.30 -11.16
CA ASN A 98 3.97 -4.64 -11.12
C ASN A 98 2.93 -4.84 -12.24
N LEU A 99 2.05 -3.86 -12.47
CA LEU A 99 1.05 -3.90 -13.54
C LEU A 99 1.69 -3.94 -14.93
N GLN A 100 2.73 -3.13 -15.17
CA GLN A 100 3.45 -3.12 -16.45
C GLN A 100 4.16 -4.44 -16.75
N THR A 101 4.72 -5.12 -15.73
CA THR A 101 5.40 -6.41 -15.92
C THR A 101 4.48 -7.60 -16.21
N HIS A 102 3.19 -7.47 -15.92
CA HIS A 102 2.18 -8.52 -16.09
C HIS A 102 1.19 -8.25 -17.24
N SER A 103 1.44 -7.21 -18.05
CA SER A 103 0.69 -6.87 -19.27
C SER A 103 1.18 -7.66 -20.49
#